data_AF-A0A3D0KFY3-F1
#
_entry.id   AF-A0A3D0KFY3-F1
#
_cell.length_a   1.000
_cell.length_b   1.000
_cell.length_c   1.000
_cell.angle_alpha   90.00
_cell.angle_beta   90.00
_cell.angle_gamma   90.00
#
_symmetry.space_group_name_H-M   'P 1'
#
loop_
_entity.id
_entity.type
_entity.pdbx_description
1 polymer ?
#
loop_
_entity_poly.entity_id
_entity_poly.type
_entity_poly.pdbx_seq_one_letter_code
_entity_poly.pdbx_strand_id
1 'polypeptide(L)'
;MIARDKPAHSAQRPPLRDWQQRCLTKALAQLSPKQPHFLCQATPGAGKMLMAAVLADQLLQRDEIDYVLYLGPSTEVVNRAEETLAEVTGYAMNGGLGARGGCYTYQSLRQCLRMLQQLGAQSRVLLIWDESHHAGRLLATQQGSNEWGRALLLLERYMRYTLALSGTPWRTDGHCLPLLRYLDVPCDDEEINETSLKQRLVPDFVYTLQEAVQDGVCRLPYIHLIDNRHIQLTLTHTKHKKPPQQKQFSSIPRLLRHSGVGYADLLRHDAPMNYVLTQGVAK
;
A
#
# COMPACT_ATOMS: atom_id res chain seq x y z
N MET A 1 20.53 -33.23 12.62
CA MET A 1 20.16 -32.64 11.32
C MET A 1 18.85 -33.30 10.89
N ILE A 2 17.72 -32.79 11.40
CA ILE A 2 16.39 -33.39 11.13
C ILE A 2 15.96 -32.90 9.76
N ALA A 3 15.78 -33.82 8.80
CA ALA A 3 15.15 -33.55 7.53
C ALA A 3 13.76 -32.94 7.80
N ARG A 4 13.57 -31.67 7.44
CA ARG A 4 12.33 -30.93 7.69
C ARG A 4 11.41 -31.12 6.50
N ASP A 5 10.72 -32.25 6.47
CA ASP A 5 9.75 -32.55 5.42
C ASP A 5 8.67 -31.47 5.35
N LYS A 6 8.46 -30.95 4.14
CA LYS A 6 7.30 -30.14 3.79
C LYS A 6 6.06 -31.02 4.04
N PRO A 7 5.02 -30.55 4.72
CA PRO A 7 3.76 -31.31 4.76
C PRO A 7 3.33 -31.57 3.31
N ALA A 8 3.02 -32.82 2.99
CA ALA A 8 2.62 -33.27 1.66
C ALA A 8 1.23 -32.69 1.31
N HIS A 9 1.18 -31.40 1.01
CA HIS A 9 0.03 -30.76 0.40
C HIS A 9 0.39 -30.38 -1.03
N SER A 10 -0.15 -31.15 -1.98
CA SER A 10 -0.25 -30.78 -3.38
C SER A 10 -1.36 -29.72 -3.54
N ALA A 11 -1.21 -28.57 -2.90
CA ALA A 11 -2.07 -27.43 -3.21
C ALA A 11 -1.72 -27.00 -4.65
N GLN A 12 -2.65 -27.23 -5.59
CA GLN A 12 -2.53 -26.69 -6.94
C GLN A 12 -2.36 -25.18 -6.82
N ARG A 13 -1.14 -24.69 -7.06
CA ARG A 13 -0.85 -23.26 -7.04
C ARG A 13 -1.73 -22.59 -8.09
N PRO A 14 -2.52 -21.56 -7.76
CA PRO A 14 -3.26 -20.82 -8.76
C PRO A 14 -2.25 -20.29 -9.82
N PRO A 15 -2.56 -20.45 -11.12
CA PRO A 15 -1.63 -20.07 -12.17
C PRO A 15 -1.31 -18.58 -12.08
N LEU A 16 -0.01 -18.27 -12.10
CA LEU A 16 0.45 -16.89 -12.10
C LEU A 16 0.17 -16.24 -13.46
N ARG A 17 -0.29 -15.00 -13.43
CA ARG A 17 -0.38 -14.13 -14.61
C ARG A 17 1.02 -13.80 -15.13
N ASP A 18 1.14 -13.48 -16.41
CA ASP A 18 2.41 -13.14 -17.06
C ASP A 18 3.22 -12.07 -16.31
N TRP A 19 2.57 -10.99 -15.87
CA TRP A 19 3.25 -9.93 -15.12
C TRP A 19 3.82 -10.44 -13.78
N GLN A 20 3.09 -11.33 -13.09
CA GLN A 20 3.51 -11.92 -11.82
C GLN A 20 4.72 -12.84 -12.05
N GLN A 21 4.72 -13.62 -13.13
CA GLN A 21 5.85 -14.47 -13.51
C GLN A 21 7.09 -13.64 -13.85
N ARG A 22 6.93 -12.57 -14.66
CA ARG A 22 8.03 -11.65 -14.98
C ARG A 22 8.61 -10.99 -13.74
N CYS A 23 7.75 -10.54 -12.82
CA CYS A 23 8.17 -9.95 -11.56
C CYS A 23 8.91 -10.95 -10.68
N LEU A 24 8.38 -12.17 -10.55
CA LEU A 24 8.96 -13.26 -9.78
C LEU A 24 10.37 -13.62 -10.30
N THR A 25 10.51 -13.82 -11.61
CA THR A 25 11.80 -14.13 -12.24
C THR A 25 12.81 -13.01 -11.99
N LYS A 26 12.39 -11.75 -12.11
CA LYS A 26 13.26 -10.60 -11.85
C LYS A 26 13.68 -10.52 -10.39
N ALA A 27 12.74 -10.69 -9.46
CA ALA A 27 13.02 -10.64 -8.02
C ALA A 27 14.00 -11.73 -7.60
N LEU A 28 13.78 -12.97 -8.04
CA LEU A 28 14.68 -14.10 -7.75
C LEU A 28 16.08 -13.94 -8.34
N ALA A 29 16.23 -13.22 -9.46
CA ALA A 29 17.53 -12.96 -10.06
C ALA A 29 18.29 -11.82 -9.38
N GLN A 30 17.59 -10.84 -8.81
CA GLN A 30 18.19 -9.64 -8.22
C GLN A 30 18.46 -9.78 -6.72
N LEU A 31 17.54 -10.43 -5.99
CA LEU A 31 17.67 -10.60 -4.55
C LEU A 31 18.94 -11.38 -4.21
N SER A 32 19.84 -10.71 -3.51
CA SER A 32 21.15 -11.24 -3.13
C SER A 32 21.67 -10.47 -1.92
N PRO A 33 22.74 -10.95 -1.24
CA PRO A 33 23.36 -10.18 -0.14
C PRO A 33 23.80 -8.77 -0.54
N LYS A 34 24.09 -8.52 -1.83
CA LYS A 34 24.49 -7.21 -2.35
C LYS A 34 23.30 -6.32 -2.70
N GLN A 35 22.16 -6.92 -3.04
CA GLN A 35 20.92 -6.23 -3.38
C GLN A 35 19.76 -6.93 -2.63
N PRO A 36 19.63 -6.70 -1.31
CA PRO A 36 18.66 -7.41 -0.49
C PRO A 36 17.25 -6.80 -0.56
N HIS A 37 17.06 -5.72 -1.31
CA HIS A 37 15.80 -4.98 -1.39
C HIS A 37 15.23 -5.07 -2.81
N PHE A 38 13.93 -5.29 -2.90
CA PHE A 38 13.22 -5.31 -4.17
C PHE A 38 11.91 -4.54 -4.06
N LEU A 39 11.71 -3.55 -4.95
CA LEU A 39 10.45 -2.80 -5.06
C LEU A 39 9.64 -3.24 -6.28
N CYS A 40 8.48 -3.85 -6.01
CA CYS A 40 7.44 -4.12 -6.99
C CYS A 40 6.36 -3.03 -6.93
N GLN A 41 6.37 -2.14 -7.93
CA GLN A 41 5.24 -1.28 -8.22
C GLN A 41 4.27 -2.00 -9.15
N ALA A 42 3.05 -2.25 -8.72
CA ALA A 42 2.03 -2.87 -9.56
C ALA A 42 0.64 -2.31 -9.27
N THR A 43 -0.13 -2.05 -10.32
CA THR A 43 -1.49 -1.48 -10.25
C THR A 43 -2.34 -2.08 -9.12
N PRO A 44 -3.05 -1.26 -8.32
CA PRO A 44 -3.98 -1.76 -7.31
C PRO A 44 -4.97 -2.77 -7.90
N GLY A 45 -5.18 -3.89 -7.19
CA GLY A 45 -6.05 -4.97 -7.67
C GLY A 45 -5.41 -5.94 -8.68
N ALA A 46 -4.17 -5.72 -9.13
CA ALA A 46 -3.50 -6.64 -10.08
C ALA A 46 -3.15 -8.02 -9.50
N GLY A 47 -3.20 -8.19 -8.18
CA GLY A 47 -2.85 -9.43 -7.48
C GLY A 47 -1.42 -9.49 -6.95
N LYS A 48 -0.93 -8.41 -6.31
CA LYS A 48 0.43 -8.31 -5.74
C LYS A 48 0.73 -9.42 -4.72
N MET A 49 -0.24 -9.72 -3.85
CA MET A 49 -0.04 -10.62 -2.71
C MET A 49 0.27 -12.06 -3.15
N LEU A 50 -0.39 -12.56 -4.20
CA LEU A 50 -0.09 -13.90 -4.73
C LEU A 50 1.35 -14.00 -5.26
N MET A 51 1.81 -12.98 -5.98
CA MET A 51 3.20 -12.92 -6.46
C MET A 51 4.20 -12.96 -5.29
N ALA A 52 3.94 -12.17 -4.25
CA ALA A 52 4.77 -12.13 -3.05
C ALA A 52 4.80 -13.46 -2.30
N ALA A 53 3.66 -14.14 -2.18
CA ALA A 53 3.57 -15.44 -1.54
C ALA A 53 4.33 -16.52 -2.32
N VAL A 54 4.26 -16.51 -3.66
CA VAL A 54 5.03 -17.45 -4.49
C VAL A 54 6.53 -17.15 -4.43
N LEU A 55 6.93 -15.88 -4.37
CA LEU A 55 8.34 -15.50 -4.15
C LEU A 55 8.84 -16.04 -2.81
N ALA A 56 8.06 -15.89 -1.74
CA ALA A 56 8.40 -16.41 -0.42
C ALA A 56 8.54 -17.94 -0.42
N ASP A 57 7.62 -18.66 -1.04
CA ASP A 57 7.68 -20.12 -1.18
C ASP A 57 8.93 -20.58 -1.98
N GLN A 58 9.29 -19.87 -3.05
CA GLN A 58 10.50 -20.16 -3.81
C GLN A 58 11.77 -19.94 -2.99
N LEU A 59 11.86 -18.84 -2.23
CA LEU A 59 13.01 -18.56 -1.38
C LEU A 59 13.14 -19.55 -0.21
N LEU A 60 12.02 -19.98 0.37
CA LEU A 60 11.98 -21.05 1.38
C LEU A 60 12.46 -22.39 0.79
N GLN A 61 12.02 -22.75 -0.41
CA GLN A 61 12.41 -24.00 -1.09
C GLN A 61 13.88 -24.03 -1.50
N ARG A 62 14.45 -22.87 -1.80
CA ARG A 62 15.87 -22.71 -2.12
C ARG A 62 16.76 -22.63 -0.88
N ASP A 63 16.17 -22.73 0.31
CA ASP A 63 16.87 -22.55 1.59
C ASP A 63 17.61 -21.20 1.63
N GLU A 64 17.02 -20.13 1.08
CA GLU A 64 17.59 -18.78 1.13
C GLU A 64 17.07 -17.97 2.34
N ILE A 65 15.87 -18.34 2.82
CA ILE A 65 15.22 -17.78 3.99
C ILE A 65 14.65 -18.89 4.86
N ASP A 66 14.50 -18.61 6.15
CA ASP A 66 13.93 -19.50 7.16
C ASP A 66 12.50 -19.09 7.53
N TYR A 67 12.23 -17.76 7.55
CA TYR A 67 10.95 -17.19 7.97
C TYR A 67 10.46 -16.09 7.03
N VAL A 68 9.14 -15.89 7.01
CA VAL A 68 8.46 -14.82 6.27
C VAL A 68 7.73 -13.89 7.24
N LEU A 69 8.00 -12.60 7.17
CA LEU A 69 7.25 -11.58 7.90
C LEU A 69 6.45 -10.74 6.92
N TYR A 70 5.17 -10.54 7.20
CA TYR A 70 4.31 -9.64 6.43
C TYR A 70 3.88 -8.44 7.27
N LEU A 71 3.91 -7.25 6.67
CA LEU A 71 3.40 -6.00 7.24
C LEU A 71 2.36 -5.36 6.34
N GLY A 72 1.20 -5.02 6.89
CA GLY A 72 0.11 -4.38 6.16
C GLY A 72 -0.66 -3.30 6.95
N PRO A 73 -1.56 -2.54 6.28
CA PRO A 73 -2.20 -1.37 6.86
C PRO A 73 -3.40 -1.65 7.77
N SER A 74 -4.15 -2.74 7.53
CA SER A 74 -5.33 -3.12 8.32
C SER A 74 -5.36 -4.61 8.64
N THR A 75 -6.14 -4.99 9.65
CA THR A 75 -6.35 -6.37 10.07
C THR A 75 -6.91 -7.23 8.95
N GLU A 76 -7.86 -6.73 8.15
CA GLU A 76 -8.46 -7.48 7.04
C GLU A 76 -7.43 -7.78 5.93
N VAL A 77 -6.53 -6.83 5.66
CA VAL A 77 -5.45 -7.02 4.68
C VAL A 77 -4.42 -8.03 5.21
N VAL A 78 -4.07 -7.92 6.49
CA VAL A 78 -3.13 -8.83 7.16
C VAL A 78 -3.66 -10.26 7.21
N ASN A 79 -4.92 -10.48 7.59
CA ASN A 79 -5.53 -11.80 7.64
C ASN A 79 -5.56 -12.47 6.26
N ARG A 80 -5.92 -11.73 5.21
CA ARG A 80 -5.89 -12.25 3.82
C ARG A 80 -4.47 -12.61 3.37
N ALA A 81 -3.48 -11.80 3.76
CA ALA A 81 -2.08 -12.08 3.45
C ALA A 81 -1.60 -13.33 4.18
N GLU A 82 -1.99 -13.51 5.44
CA GLU A 82 -1.71 -14.71 6.23
C GLU A 82 -2.29 -15.97 5.57
N GLU A 83 -3.56 -15.94 5.20
CA GLU A 83 -4.24 -17.03 4.48
C GLU A 83 -3.52 -17.36 3.17
N THR A 84 -3.23 -16.35 2.34
CA THR A 84 -2.54 -16.52 1.06
C THR A 84 -1.14 -17.10 1.24
N LEU A 85 -0.37 -16.60 2.20
CA LEU A 85 0.98 -17.09 2.49
C LEU A 85 0.93 -18.54 3.01
N ALA A 86 -0.01 -18.84 3.90
CA ALA A 86 -0.14 -20.18 4.45
C ALA A 86 -0.55 -21.20 3.38
N GLU A 87 -1.50 -20.84 2.52
CA GLU A 87 -1.95 -21.67 1.40
C GLU A 87 -0.81 -21.94 0.41
N VAL A 88 -0.07 -20.90 -0.01
CA VAL A 88 0.97 -21.03 -1.04
C VAL A 88 2.23 -21.73 -0.53
N THR A 89 2.65 -21.43 0.71
CA THR A 89 3.88 -22.00 1.28
C THR A 89 3.66 -23.37 1.93
N GLY A 90 2.43 -23.65 2.38
CA GLY A 90 2.09 -24.84 3.17
C GLY A 90 2.55 -24.76 4.63
N TYR A 91 2.96 -23.59 5.11
CA TYR A 91 3.38 -23.37 6.51
C TYR A 91 2.44 -22.40 7.23
N ALA A 92 2.31 -22.56 8.55
CA ALA A 92 1.57 -21.58 9.36
C ALA A 92 2.27 -20.21 9.36
N MET A 93 1.47 -19.15 9.23
CA MET A 93 1.91 -17.74 9.08
C MET A 93 1.38 -16.82 10.18
N ASN A 94 0.91 -17.40 11.28
CA ASN A 94 0.25 -16.72 12.39
C ASN A 94 1.21 -16.24 13.51
N GLY A 95 2.52 -16.43 13.34
CA GLY A 95 3.54 -16.08 14.35
C GLY A 95 3.54 -16.96 15.61
N GLY A 96 2.78 -18.07 15.63
CA GLY A 96 2.72 -19.00 16.74
C GLY A 96 3.90 -19.97 16.80
N LEU A 97 3.93 -20.82 17.84
CA LEU A 97 4.96 -21.84 17.97
C LEU A 97 4.92 -22.82 16.78
N GLY A 98 6.06 -23.00 16.11
CA GLY A 98 6.17 -23.85 14.92
C GLY A 98 5.75 -23.18 13.61
N ALA A 99 5.23 -21.95 13.64
CA ALA A 99 4.98 -21.16 12.44
C ALA A 99 6.29 -20.80 11.73
N ARG A 100 6.26 -20.70 10.39
CA ARG A 100 7.38 -20.20 9.57
C ARG A 100 7.16 -18.77 9.09
N GLY A 101 6.19 -18.09 9.66
CA GLY A 101 6.02 -16.67 9.43
C GLY A 101 5.03 -16.03 10.37
N GLY A 102 4.90 -14.72 10.23
CA GLY A 102 4.00 -13.90 11.02
C GLY A 102 3.52 -12.70 10.21
N CYS A 103 2.22 -12.43 10.29
CA CYS A 103 1.59 -11.31 9.60
C CYS A 103 1.14 -10.27 10.63
N TYR A 104 1.55 -9.01 10.45
CA TYR A 104 1.36 -7.96 11.43
C TYR A 104 0.86 -6.67 10.78
N THR A 105 0.08 -5.89 11.52
CA THR A 105 -0.29 -4.55 11.09
C THR A 105 0.82 -3.55 11.40
N TYR A 106 0.94 -2.46 10.64
CA TYR A 106 1.90 -1.39 10.95
C TYR A 106 1.73 -0.82 12.36
N GLN A 107 0.52 -0.79 12.89
CA GLN A 107 0.20 -0.34 14.24
C GLN A 107 0.80 -1.28 15.30
N SER A 108 0.74 -2.61 15.06
CA SER A 108 1.29 -3.61 15.98
C SER A 108 2.83 -3.67 15.99
N LEU A 109 3.48 -3.16 14.93
CA LEU A 109 4.94 -3.21 14.76
C LEU A 109 5.70 -2.65 15.98
N ARG A 110 5.18 -1.61 16.63
CA ARG A 110 5.80 -1.01 17.83
C ARG A 110 5.95 -2.00 18.98
N GLN A 111 4.91 -2.78 19.22
CA GLN A 111 4.85 -3.72 20.34
C GLN A 111 5.70 -4.96 20.04
N CYS A 112 5.72 -5.37 18.77
CA CYS A 112 6.42 -6.58 18.33
C CYS A 112 7.88 -6.34 17.88
N LEU A 113 8.34 -5.09 17.75
CA LEU A 113 9.62 -4.75 17.12
C LEU A 113 10.81 -5.53 17.68
N ARG A 114 10.98 -5.57 19.01
CA ARG A 114 12.12 -6.28 19.65
C ARG A 114 12.11 -7.77 19.34
N MET A 115 10.93 -8.39 19.36
CA MET A 115 10.77 -9.81 19.05
C MET A 115 11.13 -10.09 17.59
N LEU A 116 10.67 -9.25 16.66
CA LEU A 116 10.99 -9.40 15.23
C LEU A 116 12.48 -9.14 14.93
N GLN A 117 13.12 -8.20 15.63
CA GLN A 117 14.56 -7.96 15.53
C GLN A 117 15.36 -9.16 16.03
N GLN A 118 14.94 -9.75 17.15
CA GLN A 118 15.59 -10.95 17.68
C GLN A 118 15.45 -12.14 16.71
N LEU A 119 14.27 -12.32 16.11
CA LEU A 119 14.05 -13.33 15.07
C LEU A 119 15.00 -13.12 13.88
N GLY A 120 15.09 -11.90 13.36
CA GLY A 120 15.99 -11.57 12.24
C GLY A 120 17.48 -11.68 12.58
N ALA A 121 17.87 -11.44 13.84
CA ALA A 121 19.25 -11.65 14.28
C ALA A 121 19.65 -13.13 14.34
N GLN A 122 18.68 -14.04 14.50
CA GLN A 122 18.91 -15.47 14.72
C GLN A 122 18.57 -16.32 13.48
N SER A 123 17.98 -15.73 12.44
CA SER A 123 17.44 -16.47 11.29
C SER A 123 17.38 -15.60 10.04
N ARG A 124 17.33 -16.21 8.86
CA ARG A 124 17.22 -15.50 7.59
C ARG A 124 15.76 -15.18 7.32
N VAL A 125 15.40 -13.91 7.36
CA VAL A 125 13.99 -13.50 7.26
C VAL A 125 13.72 -12.70 5.98
N LEU A 126 12.65 -13.05 5.26
CA LEU A 126 12.07 -12.19 4.24
C LEU A 126 11.03 -11.27 4.88
N LEU A 127 11.19 -9.96 4.70
CA LEU A 127 10.17 -8.98 5.08
C LEU A 127 9.37 -8.53 3.85
N ILE A 128 8.08 -8.83 3.83
CA ILE A 128 7.11 -8.30 2.88
C ILE A 128 6.37 -7.16 3.58
N TRP A 129 6.24 -6.02 2.92
CA TRP A 129 5.56 -4.83 3.43
C TRP A 129 4.71 -4.22 2.30
N ASP A 130 3.40 -4.28 2.49
CA ASP A 130 2.41 -3.88 1.48
C ASP A 130 1.86 -2.49 1.75
N GLU A 131 1.52 -1.81 0.66
CA GLU A 131 1.15 -0.40 0.64
C GLU A 131 2.20 0.47 1.33
N SER A 132 3.45 0.33 0.89
CA SER A 132 4.61 1.05 1.43
C SER A 132 4.41 2.57 1.53
N HIS A 133 3.50 3.15 0.72
CA HIS A 133 3.13 4.57 0.81
C HIS A 133 2.42 4.96 2.12
N HIS A 134 1.78 4.02 2.82
CA HIS A 134 1.20 4.24 4.16
C HIS A 134 2.25 4.29 5.27
N ALA A 135 3.45 3.74 5.08
CA ALA A 135 4.50 3.74 6.10
C ALA A 135 4.95 5.16 6.53
N GLY A 136 4.54 6.19 5.78
CA GLY A 136 4.75 7.61 6.08
C GLY A 136 3.55 8.37 6.64
N ARG A 137 2.33 7.81 6.61
CA ARG A 137 1.08 8.53 6.91
C ARG A 137 0.48 8.08 8.24
N LEU A 138 0.47 8.96 9.23
CA LEU A 138 -0.52 8.88 10.30
C LEU A 138 -1.84 9.50 9.79
N LEU A 139 -2.94 8.75 9.84
CA LEU A 139 -4.28 9.32 9.72
C LEU A 139 -4.64 9.96 11.07
N ALA A 140 -4.89 11.27 11.03
CA ALA A 140 -5.72 12.02 11.98
C ALA A 140 -5.17 12.44 13.36
N THR A 141 -3.87 12.67 13.55
CA THR A 141 -3.40 13.59 14.63
C THR A 141 -2.17 14.38 14.20
N GLN A 142 -2.25 15.70 14.39
CA GLN A 142 -1.29 16.76 14.03
C GLN A 142 0.08 16.69 14.76
N GLN A 143 0.58 15.51 15.15
CA GLN A 143 1.83 15.39 15.94
C GLN A 143 2.69 14.12 15.70
N GLY A 144 2.31 13.18 14.83
CA GLY A 144 3.04 11.90 14.69
C GLY A 144 3.62 11.65 13.29
N SER A 145 4.67 12.36 12.90
CA SER A 145 5.37 12.11 11.63
C SER A 145 6.29 10.87 11.73
N ASN A 146 6.20 9.96 10.74
CA ASN A 146 7.21 8.94 10.42
C ASN A 146 7.48 7.80 11.43
N GLU A 147 6.60 7.54 12.39
CA GLU A 147 6.85 6.53 13.42
C GLU A 147 6.92 5.09 12.87
N TRP A 148 6.14 4.75 11.84
CA TRP A 148 6.21 3.43 11.20
C TRP A 148 7.44 3.28 10.33
N GLY A 149 7.72 4.26 9.45
CA GLY A 149 8.94 4.27 8.63
C GLY A 149 10.23 4.12 9.44
N ARG A 150 10.30 4.71 10.64
CA ARG A 150 11.42 4.52 11.58
C ARG A 150 11.54 3.08 12.10
N ALA A 151 10.45 2.49 12.56
CA ALA A 151 10.46 1.10 13.05
C ALA A 151 10.88 0.11 11.94
N LEU A 152 10.50 0.43 10.71
CA LEU A 152 10.80 -0.33 9.51
C LEU A 152 12.28 -0.28 9.13
N LEU A 153 12.88 0.91 9.16
CA LEU A 153 14.34 1.11 9.02
C LEU A 153 15.12 0.35 10.09
N LEU A 154 14.61 0.31 11.32
CA LEU A 154 15.23 -0.43 12.41
C LEU A 154 15.09 -1.95 12.23
N LEU A 155 14.01 -2.41 11.59
CA LEU A 155 13.78 -3.84 11.35
C LEU A 155 14.57 -4.35 10.16
N GLU A 156 14.67 -3.56 9.09
CA GLU A 156 15.34 -3.91 7.83
C GLU A 156 16.74 -4.51 8.05
N ARG A 157 17.53 -3.93 8.95
CA ARG A 157 18.92 -4.35 9.23
C ARG A 157 19.03 -5.80 9.72
N TYR A 158 17.93 -6.36 10.21
CA TYR A 158 17.85 -7.74 10.70
C TYR A 158 17.22 -8.67 9.66
N MET A 159 16.76 -8.16 8.52
CA MET A 159 16.11 -8.96 7.48
C MET A 159 17.16 -9.40 6.45
N ARG A 160 17.02 -10.64 5.97
CA ARG A 160 17.85 -11.15 4.89
C ARG A 160 17.50 -10.46 3.57
N TYR A 161 16.20 -10.38 3.28
CA TYR A 161 15.65 -9.74 2.09
C TYR A 161 14.42 -8.92 2.45
N THR A 162 14.12 -7.88 1.67
CA THR A 162 12.89 -7.10 1.79
C THR A 162 12.19 -6.96 0.43
N LEU A 163 10.86 -7.09 0.43
CA LEU A 163 10.01 -6.98 -0.74
C LEU A 163 8.94 -5.92 -0.54
N ALA A 164 9.12 -4.74 -1.15
CA ALA A 164 8.14 -3.67 -1.19
C ALA A 164 7.06 -3.90 -2.25
N LEU A 165 5.80 -3.84 -1.82
CA LEU A 165 4.64 -3.87 -2.71
C LEU A 165 3.92 -2.52 -2.62
N SER A 166 3.65 -1.90 -3.78
CA SER A 166 2.88 -0.64 -3.81
C SER A 166 2.17 -0.45 -5.14
N GLY A 167 0.93 0.05 -5.09
CA GLY A 167 0.22 0.51 -6.29
C GLY A 167 0.60 1.92 -6.72
N THR A 168 0.97 2.76 -5.75
CA THR A 168 1.27 4.18 -5.94
C THR A 168 2.44 4.53 -5.02
N PRO A 169 3.69 4.27 -5.42
CA PRO A 169 4.82 4.40 -4.50
C PRO A 169 5.29 5.85 -4.32
N TRP A 170 4.46 6.83 -4.66
CA TRP A 170 4.70 8.25 -4.39
C TRP A 170 3.88 8.72 -3.19
N ARG A 171 4.48 9.60 -2.37
CA ARG A 171 3.77 10.31 -1.31
C ARG A 171 3.31 11.66 -1.82
N THR A 172 2.09 12.07 -1.44
CA THR A 172 1.54 13.40 -1.77
C THR A 172 2.27 14.55 -1.06
N ASP A 173 3.03 14.26 0.00
CA ASP A 173 3.82 15.23 0.76
C ASP A 173 5.26 15.39 0.27
N GLY A 174 5.64 14.72 -0.84
CA GLY A 174 6.96 14.86 -1.47
C GLY A 174 8.12 14.16 -0.72
N HIS A 175 7.89 13.54 0.43
CA HIS A 175 8.94 12.84 1.16
C HIS A 175 9.27 11.47 0.56
N CYS A 176 10.53 11.05 0.69
CA CYS A 176 10.99 9.73 0.28
C CYS A 176 10.46 8.64 1.23
N LEU A 177 10.14 7.48 0.67
CA LEU A 177 9.86 6.26 1.41
C LEU A 177 11.19 5.60 1.79
N PRO A 178 11.30 5.10 3.04
CA PRO A 178 12.46 4.32 3.43
C PRO A 178 12.69 3.13 2.49
N LEU A 179 13.93 2.64 2.39
CA LEU A 179 14.31 1.39 1.71
C LEU A 179 14.04 1.35 0.19
N LEU A 180 13.63 2.46 -0.41
CA LEU A 180 13.45 2.56 -1.85
C LEU A 180 14.61 3.32 -2.49
N ARG A 181 14.94 2.96 -3.73
CA ARG A 181 16.00 3.61 -4.49
C ARG A 181 15.48 4.87 -5.17
N TYR A 182 16.17 5.99 -4.99
CA TYR A 182 15.91 7.26 -5.65
C TYR A 182 17.10 7.66 -6.53
N LEU A 183 16.82 8.29 -7.66
CA LEU A 183 17.80 8.98 -8.50
C LEU A 183 17.61 10.48 -8.34
N ASP A 184 18.71 11.21 -8.19
CA ASP A 184 18.69 12.66 -8.26
C ASP A 184 18.53 13.09 -9.72
N VAL A 185 17.51 13.90 -9.99
CA VAL A 185 17.23 14.44 -11.32
C VAL A 185 17.33 15.97 -11.23
N PRO A 186 17.95 16.65 -12.21
CA PRO A 186 17.94 18.11 -12.27
C PRO A 186 16.49 18.63 -12.33
N CYS A 187 16.16 19.65 -11.54
CA CYS A 187 14.94 20.41 -11.74
C CYS A 187 15.19 21.52 -12.77
N ASP A 188 14.39 21.53 -13.84
CA ASP A 188 14.31 22.65 -14.79
C ASP A 188 13.35 23.74 -14.27
N ASP A 189 13.26 23.92 -12.95
CA ASP A 189 12.40 24.94 -12.34
C ASP A 189 13.19 26.25 -12.25
N GLU A 190 13.05 27.11 -13.25
CA GLU A 190 13.76 28.41 -13.38
C GLU A 190 13.45 29.44 -12.28
N GLU A 191 12.57 29.14 -11.32
CA GLU A 191 12.12 30.11 -10.30
C GLU A 191 12.85 30.03 -8.95
N ILE A 192 13.74 29.06 -8.73
CA ILE A 192 14.45 28.93 -7.45
C ILE A 192 15.96 28.88 -7.70
N ASN A 193 16.66 29.94 -7.29
CA ASN A 193 18.13 30.10 -7.32
C ASN A 193 18.88 29.15 -6.35
N GLU A 194 18.49 27.88 -6.29
CA GLU A 194 19.24 26.80 -5.66
C GLU A 194 19.07 25.56 -6.54
N THR A 195 20.18 24.92 -6.92
CA THR A 195 20.23 23.61 -7.58
C THR A 195 19.49 22.55 -6.75
N SER A 196 18.17 22.54 -6.88
CA SER A 196 17.27 21.67 -6.13
C SER A 196 17.18 20.36 -6.91
N LEU A 197 17.88 19.32 -6.45
CA LEU A 197 17.78 17.99 -7.03
C LEU A 197 16.41 17.38 -6.70
N LYS A 198 15.65 16.97 -7.71
CA LYS A 198 14.40 16.24 -7.51
C LYS A 198 14.68 14.75 -7.41
N GLN A 199 14.35 14.15 -6.28
CA GLN A 199 14.52 12.71 -6.08
C GLN A 199 13.40 11.95 -6.79
N ARG A 200 13.76 11.16 -7.81
CA ARG A 200 12.84 10.29 -8.54
C ARG A 200 12.99 8.85 -8.06
N LEU A 201 11.91 8.29 -7.55
CA LEU A 201 11.84 6.87 -7.18
C LEU A 201 12.09 5.95 -8.40
N VAL A 202 12.88 4.89 -8.21
CA VAL A 202 13.16 3.86 -9.23
C VAL A 202 12.79 2.46 -8.70
N PRO A 203 11.57 1.99 -9.01
CA PRO A 203 11.16 0.61 -8.75
C PRO A 203 12.00 -0.39 -9.53
N ASP A 204 12.21 -1.56 -8.94
CA ASP A 204 12.87 -2.67 -9.60
C ASP A 204 11.93 -3.35 -10.59
N PHE A 205 10.63 -3.34 -10.33
CA PHE A 205 9.60 -3.78 -11.26
C PHE A 205 8.42 -2.81 -11.29
N VAL A 206 7.91 -2.55 -12.49
CA VAL A 206 6.75 -1.70 -12.72
C VAL A 206 5.74 -2.47 -13.57
N TYR A 207 4.50 -2.53 -13.08
CA TYR A 207 3.33 -2.96 -13.83
C TYR A 207 2.28 -1.88 -13.76
N THR A 208 2.13 -1.15 -14.86
CA THR A 208 1.32 0.07 -14.94
C THR A 208 -0.17 -0.23 -15.08
N LEU A 209 -1.02 0.77 -14.84
CA LEU A 209 -2.46 0.63 -15.08
C LEU A 209 -2.73 0.41 -16.58
N GLN A 210 -1.94 1.05 -17.44
CA GLN A 210 -2.05 0.89 -18.89
C GLN A 210 -1.81 -0.56 -19.31
N GLU A 211 -0.71 -1.17 -18.86
CA GLU A 211 -0.43 -2.59 -19.09
C GLU A 211 -1.52 -3.46 -18.47
N ALA A 212 -1.95 -3.15 -17.25
CA ALA A 212 -3.00 -3.93 -16.58
C ALA A 212 -4.33 -3.94 -17.32
N VAL A 213 -4.67 -2.85 -18.00
CA VAL A 213 -5.87 -2.77 -18.86
C VAL A 213 -5.64 -3.52 -20.17
N GLN A 214 -4.46 -3.38 -20.79
CA GLN A 214 -4.10 -4.10 -22.02
C GLN A 214 -4.12 -5.62 -21.84
N ASP A 215 -3.61 -6.10 -20.70
CA ASP A 215 -3.55 -7.52 -20.33
C ASP A 215 -4.91 -8.06 -19.83
N GLY A 216 -5.96 -7.23 -19.78
CA GLY A 216 -7.29 -7.61 -19.29
C GLY A 216 -7.36 -7.90 -17.79
N VAL A 217 -6.32 -7.55 -17.02
CA VAL A 217 -6.25 -7.74 -15.56
C VAL A 217 -7.08 -6.70 -14.82
N CYS A 218 -7.11 -5.46 -15.31
CA CYS A 218 -7.89 -4.37 -14.76
C CYS A 218 -8.86 -3.81 -15.80
N ARG A 219 -9.95 -3.21 -15.32
CA ARG A 219 -10.88 -2.47 -16.16
C ARG A 219 -10.38 -1.06 -16.38
N LEU A 220 -10.68 -0.49 -17.56
CA LEU A 220 -10.41 0.92 -17.83
C LEU A 220 -11.20 1.81 -16.84
N PRO A 221 -10.55 2.75 -16.13
CA PRO A 221 -11.26 3.68 -15.27
C PRO A 221 -12.03 4.70 -16.11
N TYR A 222 -13.26 5.01 -15.67
CA TYR A 222 -14.07 6.08 -16.25
C TYR A 222 -14.20 7.21 -15.23
N ILE A 223 -13.79 8.41 -15.62
CA ILE A 223 -13.94 9.60 -14.78
C ILE A 223 -15.21 10.32 -15.21
N HIS A 224 -16.19 10.36 -14.31
CA HIS A 224 -17.42 11.13 -14.50
C HIS A 224 -17.37 12.38 -13.64
N LEU A 225 -17.45 13.54 -14.29
CA LEU A 225 -17.57 14.81 -13.60
C LEU A 225 -19.05 15.10 -13.35
N ILE A 226 -19.41 15.20 -12.07
CA ILE A 226 -20.78 15.51 -11.63
C ILE A 226 -20.74 16.89 -11.00
N ASP A 227 -21.64 17.75 -11.44
CA ASP A 227 -21.86 19.07 -10.85
C ASP A 227 -23.35 19.36 -10.73
N ASN A 228 -23.72 20.27 -9.84
CA ASN A 228 -25.09 20.70 -9.63
C ASN A 228 -25.20 22.23 -9.77
N ARG A 229 -26.04 22.67 -10.71
CA ARG A 229 -26.29 24.10 -10.96
C ARG A 229 -27.37 24.71 -10.06
N HIS A 230 -28.09 23.87 -9.31
CA HIS A 230 -29.19 24.27 -8.45
C HIS A 230 -28.91 23.84 -7.01
N ILE A 231 -27.98 24.53 -6.36
CA ILE A 231 -27.62 24.30 -4.97
C ILE A 231 -28.21 25.42 -4.13
N GLN A 232 -28.96 25.07 -3.09
CA GLN A 232 -29.49 26.02 -2.11
C GLN A 232 -28.88 25.74 -0.73
N LEU A 233 -28.28 26.77 -0.13
CA LEU A 233 -27.72 26.73 1.21
C LEU A 233 -28.59 27.58 2.13
N THR A 234 -29.18 26.95 3.15
CA THR A 234 -29.96 27.63 4.18
C THR A 234 -29.10 27.81 5.43
N LEU A 235 -28.80 29.06 5.78
CA LEU A 235 -28.02 29.42 6.95
C LEU A 235 -28.97 29.82 8.10
N THR A 236 -28.96 29.03 9.17
CA THR A 236 -29.70 29.32 10.41
C THR A 236 -28.74 29.88 11.46
N HIS A 237 -29.03 31.09 11.96
CA HIS A 237 -28.24 31.70 13.03
C HIS A 237 -28.80 31.25 14.37
N THR A 238 -28.04 30.44 15.13
CA THR A 238 -28.47 29.95 16.45
C THR A 238 -28.42 31.00 17.55
N LYS A 239 -27.68 32.11 17.36
CA LYS A 239 -27.47 33.15 18.39
C LYS A 239 -28.33 34.40 18.26
N HIS A 240 -29.01 34.62 17.13
CA HIS A 240 -29.91 35.76 16.93
C HIS A 240 -31.17 35.29 16.24
N LYS A 241 -32.36 35.75 16.67
CA LYS A 241 -33.67 35.53 16.01
C LYS A 241 -33.75 36.19 14.62
N LYS A 242 -32.73 36.03 13.78
CA LYS A 242 -32.74 36.47 12.38
C LYS A 242 -33.40 35.38 11.53
N PRO A 243 -34.21 35.76 10.53
CA PRO A 243 -34.77 34.79 9.60
C PRO A 243 -33.65 34.03 8.88
N PRO A 244 -33.89 32.76 8.51
CA PRO A 244 -32.91 31.95 7.79
C PRO A 244 -32.53 32.63 6.47
N GLN A 245 -31.24 32.72 6.18
CA GLN A 245 -30.75 33.24 4.91
C GLN A 245 -30.56 32.11 3.92
N GLN A 246 -31.14 32.26 2.73
CA GLN A 246 -30.92 31.32 1.63
C GLN A 246 -29.91 31.90 0.63
N LYS A 247 -28.91 31.11 0.27
CA LYS A 247 -27.94 31.43 -0.78
C LYS A 247 -28.01 30.37 -1.88
N GLN A 248 -27.95 30.80 -3.13
CA GLN A 248 -27.92 29.91 -4.28
C GLN A 248 -26.51 29.82 -4.86
N PHE A 249 -26.11 28.61 -5.25
CA PHE A 249 -24.83 28.36 -5.90
C PHE A 249 -25.06 27.60 -7.20
N SER A 250 -24.30 28.00 -8.23
CA SER A 250 -24.42 27.45 -9.59
C SER A 250 -23.47 26.29 -9.89
N SER A 251 -22.72 25.82 -8.89
CA SER A 251 -21.76 24.71 -9.01
C SER A 251 -21.26 24.31 -7.62
N ILE A 252 -20.88 23.05 -7.44
CA ILE A 252 -20.25 22.51 -6.23
C ILE A 252 -18.95 23.25 -5.89
N PRO A 253 -18.01 23.51 -6.82
CA PRO A 253 -16.82 24.32 -6.53
C PRO A 253 -17.13 25.71 -5.97
N ARG A 254 -18.20 26.37 -6.41
CA ARG A 254 -18.62 27.67 -5.85
C ARG A 254 -19.20 27.53 -4.44
N LEU A 255 -19.96 26.47 -4.17
CA LEU A 255 -20.45 26.16 -2.82
C LEU A 255 -19.28 25.97 -1.84
N LEU A 256 -18.27 25.18 -2.23
CA LEU A 256 -17.12 24.85 -1.38
C LEU A 256 -16.20 26.05 -1.06
N ARG A 257 -16.37 27.19 -1.75
CA ARG A 257 -15.70 28.46 -1.38
C ARG A 257 -16.36 29.13 -0.18
N HIS A 258 -17.57 28.73 0.20
CA HIS A 258 -18.28 29.28 1.35
C HIS A 258 -17.73 28.66 2.64
N SER A 259 -17.26 29.48 3.58
CA SER A 259 -16.61 29.04 4.82
C SER A 259 -17.47 28.15 5.72
N GLY A 260 -18.80 28.22 5.59
CA GLY A 260 -19.75 27.42 6.34
C GLY A 260 -20.06 26.04 5.74
N VAL A 261 -19.39 25.63 4.66
CA VAL A 261 -19.62 24.32 4.02
C VAL A 261 -18.30 23.60 3.84
N GLY A 262 -18.11 22.50 4.58
CA GLY A 262 -17.00 21.60 4.38
C GLY A 262 -17.24 20.64 3.23
N TYR A 263 -16.16 20.23 2.54
CA TYR A 263 -16.23 19.16 1.55
C TYR A 263 -16.81 17.85 2.13
N ALA A 264 -16.49 17.56 3.39
CA ALA A 264 -17.00 16.39 4.09
C ALA A 264 -18.52 16.46 4.35
N ASP A 265 -19.10 17.66 4.50
CA ASP A 265 -20.54 17.83 4.69
C ASP A 265 -21.30 17.50 3.41
N LEU A 266 -20.75 17.93 2.27
CA LEU A 266 -21.30 17.61 0.95
C LEU A 266 -21.23 16.11 0.65
N LEU A 267 -20.11 15.46 0.97
CA LEU A 267 -19.94 14.01 0.77
C LEU A 267 -20.84 13.15 1.65
N ARG A 268 -21.24 13.65 2.83
CA ARG A 268 -22.15 12.94 3.72
C ARG A 268 -23.62 13.28 3.47
N HIS A 269 -23.91 14.20 2.56
CA HIS A 269 -25.26 14.57 2.23
C HIS A 269 -25.92 13.45 1.40
N ASP A 270 -27.08 12.97 1.85
CA ASP A 270 -27.75 11.80 1.25
C ASP A 270 -28.07 12.00 -0.23
N ALA A 271 -28.57 13.18 -0.63
CA ALA A 271 -28.96 13.43 -2.01
C ALA A 271 -27.81 13.28 -3.05
N PRO A 272 -26.64 13.96 -2.92
CA PRO A 272 -25.48 13.69 -3.76
C PRO A 272 -25.01 12.24 -3.71
N MET A 273 -24.96 11.62 -2.53
CA MET A 273 -24.51 10.22 -2.38
C MET A 273 -25.43 9.24 -3.09
N ASN A 274 -26.74 9.35 -2.88
CA ASN A 274 -27.73 8.51 -3.55
C ASN A 274 -27.70 8.69 -5.07
N TYR A 275 -27.50 9.91 -5.56
CA TYR A 275 -27.33 10.15 -6.99
C TYR A 275 -26.09 9.43 -7.52
N VAL A 276 -24.93 9.59 -6.88
CA VAL A 276 -23.68 8.93 -7.28
C VAL A 276 -23.82 7.41 -7.25
N LEU A 277 -24.42 6.84 -6.20
CA LEU A 277 -24.65 5.41 -6.07
C LEU A 277 -25.60 4.89 -7.16
N THR A 278 -26.69 5.61 -7.46
CA THR A 278 -27.63 5.26 -8.52
C THR A 278 -26.95 5.24 -9.88
N GLN A 279 -26.12 6.25 -10.19
CA GLN A 279 -25.34 6.30 -11.42
C GLN A 279 -24.27 5.20 -11.49
N GLY A 280 -23.73 4.79 -10.34
CA GLY A 280 -22.76 3.70 -10.24
C GLY A 280 -23.34 2.31 -10.46
N VAL A 281 -24.62 2.08 -10.10
CA VAL A 281 -25.32 0.79 -10.29
C VAL A 281 -25.91 0.65 -11.69
N ALA A 282 -26.27 1.75 -12.35
CA ALA A 282 -26.88 1.74 -13.68
C ALA A 282 -25.89 1.37 -14.83
N LYS A 283 -24.66 0.95 -14.53
CA LYS A 283 -23.60 0.61 -15.49
C LYS A 283 -22.93 -0.72 -15.13
#